data_AF-A0A4Q5SEJ5-F1
#
_entry.id   AF-A0A4Q5SEJ5-F1
#
_cell.length_a   1.000
_cell.length_b   1.000
_cell.length_c   1.000
_cell.angle_alpha   90.00
_cell.angle_beta   90.00
_cell.angle_gamma   90.00
#
_symmetry.space_group_name_H-M   'P 1'
#
loop_
_entity.id
_entity.type
_entity.pdbx_description
1 polymer ?
#
loop_
_entity_poly.entity_id
_entity_poly.type
_entity_poly.pdbx_seq_one_letter_code
_entity_poly.pdbx_strand_id
1 'polypeptide(L)'
;MFTLFHFIFQLCKIAVQAAIYTGLLLFFIKQASNRRLRLIKFKPVYFSISALMLVFSFTYYGDHGLGDLAKIPLGYGKTMMSIDEYAFFEIDRENEIDVDSFLVRDNHLYFTSGNFLYDYNLPSGKWKKYDSRRDYEIYASAHHVQQISDFKTFNYQYSDYWDGWRFWLLP
;
A
#
# COMPACT_ATOMS: atom_id res chain seq x y z
N MET A 1 11.33 -13.79 14.48
CA MET A 1 10.55 -13.46 15.69
C MET A 1 9.69 -12.22 15.47
N PHE A 2 10.22 -11.18 14.82
CA PHE A 2 9.46 -9.97 14.44
C PHE A 2 8.27 -10.27 13.52
N THR A 3 8.48 -11.01 12.42
CA THR A 3 7.38 -11.46 11.53
C THR A 3 6.15 -12.07 12.22
N LEU A 4 6.36 -12.96 13.20
CA LEU A 4 5.26 -13.58 13.96
C LEU A 4 4.52 -12.57 14.84
N PHE A 5 5.25 -11.65 15.45
CA PHE A 5 4.68 -10.59 16.27
C PHE A 5 3.82 -9.64 15.43
N HIS A 6 4.33 -9.17 14.30
CA HIS A 6 3.58 -8.32 13.36
C HIS A 6 2.32 -9.02 12.85
N PHE A 7 2.42 -10.31 12.53
CA PHE A 7 1.26 -11.08 12.10
C PHE A 7 0.19 -11.23 13.21
N ILE A 8 0.59 -11.52 14.45
CA ILE A 8 -0.33 -11.59 15.59
C ILE A 8 -1.00 -10.23 15.82
N PHE A 9 -0.23 -9.14 15.77
CA PHE A 9 -0.76 -7.78 15.87
C PHE A 9 -1.82 -7.50 14.80
N GLN A 10 -1.56 -7.92 13.56
CA GLN A 10 -2.50 -7.79 12.45
C GLN A 10 -3.79 -8.58 12.69
N LEU A 11 -3.70 -9.81 13.20
CA LEU A 11 -4.88 -10.61 13.56
C LEU A 11 -5.70 -9.95 14.68
N CYS A 12 -5.05 -9.36 15.68
CA CYS A 12 -5.72 -8.58 16.72
C CYS A 12 -6.43 -7.36 16.15
N LYS A 13 -5.77 -6.62 15.24
CA LYS A 13 -6.36 -5.46 14.56
C LYS A 13 -7.61 -5.86 13.76
N ILE A 14 -7.52 -6.92 12.95
CA ILE A 14 -8.64 -7.47 12.19
C ILE A 14 -9.78 -7.89 13.12
N ALA A 15 -9.49 -8.55 14.24
CA ALA A 15 -10.52 -8.99 15.19
C ALA A 15 -11.30 -7.79 15.77
N VAL A 16 -10.59 -6.72 16.16
CA VAL A 16 -11.22 -5.50 16.67
C VAL A 16 -12.06 -4.81 15.58
N GLN A 17 -11.50 -4.61 14.39
CA GLN A 17 -12.21 -3.97 13.28
C GLN A 17 -13.46 -4.78 12.86
N ALA A 18 -13.33 -6.11 12.76
CA ALA A 18 -14.45 -6.98 12.43
C ALA A 18 -15.58 -6.91 13.48
N ALA A 19 -15.24 -6.76 14.77
CA ALA A 19 -16.24 -6.58 15.81
C ALA A 19 -17.00 -5.25 15.65
N ILE A 20 -16.29 -4.15 15.37
CA ILE A 20 -16.87 -2.83 15.10
C ILE A 20 -17.79 -2.89 13.88
N TYR A 21 -17.31 -3.44 12.76
CA TYR A 21 -18.07 -3.54 11.51
C TYR A 21 -19.30 -4.43 11.65
N THR A 22 -19.19 -5.54 12.38
CA THR A 22 -20.33 -6.40 12.67
C THR A 22 -21.37 -5.64 13.51
N GLY A 23 -20.93 -4.89 14.52
CA GLY A 23 -21.81 -4.06 15.35
C GLY A 23 -22.58 -3.02 14.53
N LEU A 24 -21.87 -2.27 13.69
CA LEU A 24 -22.46 -1.27 12.80
C LEU A 24 -23.44 -1.90 11.81
N LEU A 25 -23.05 -2.99 11.15
CA LEU A 25 -23.90 -3.66 10.17
C LEU A 25 -25.20 -4.19 10.82
N LEU A 26 -25.10 -4.83 11.98
CA LEU A 26 -26.26 -5.34 12.70
C LEU A 26 -27.14 -4.23 13.27
N PHE A 27 -26.56 -3.10 13.66
CA PHE A 27 -27.32 -1.92 14.07
C PHE A 27 -28.22 -1.45 12.93
N PHE A 28 -27.69 -1.25 11.72
CA PHE A 28 -28.49 -0.86 10.55
C PHE A 28 -29.51 -1.94 10.13
N ILE A 29 -29.12 -3.22 10.16
CA ILE A 29 -30.03 -4.34 9.86
C ILE A 29 -31.23 -4.36 10.81
N LYS A 30 -31.03 -4.07 12.10
CA LYS A 30 -32.13 -4.04 13.07
C LYS A 30 -33.14 -2.93 12.80
N GLN A 31 -32.70 -1.81 12.21
CA GLN A 31 -33.59 -0.74 11.78
C GLN A 31 -34.39 -1.08 10.52
N ALA A 32 -33.95 -2.08 9.74
CA ALA A 32 -34.68 -2.50 8.55
C ALA A 32 -36.04 -3.13 8.92
N SER A 33 -37.04 -2.90 8.07
CA SER A 33 -38.40 -3.47 8.23
C SER A 33 -38.46 -4.98 7.98
N ASN A 34 -37.39 -5.59 7.45
CA ASN A 34 -37.38 -7.00 7.08
C ASN A 34 -37.12 -7.91 8.28
N ARG A 35 -38.15 -8.67 8.69
CA ARG A 35 -38.11 -9.58 9.84
C ARG A 35 -37.06 -10.69 9.71
N ARG A 36 -36.73 -11.13 8.49
CA ARG A 36 -35.71 -12.17 8.26
C ARG A 36 -34.30 -11.66 8.55
N LEU A 37 -33.99 -10.42 8.17
CA LEU A 37 -32.68 -9.81 8.41
C LEU A 37 -32.41 -9.63 9.91
N ARG A 38 -33.46 -9.39 10.72
CA ARG A 38 -33.33 -9.27 12.18
C ARG A 38 -32.95 -10.56 12.89
N LEU A 39 -33.02 -11.72 12.23
CA LEU A 39 -32.61 -13.01 12.78
C LEU A 39 -31.11 -13.30 12.60
N ILE A 40 -30.39 -12.45 11.85
CA ILE A 40 -28.96 -12.60 11.63
C ILE A 40 -28.23 -12.42 12.97
N LYS A 41 -27.38 -13.39 13.31
CA LYS A 41 -26.61 -13.42 14.56
C LYS A 41 -25.24 -12.77 14.37
N PHE A 42 -24.68 -12.25 15.45
CA PHE A 42 -23.35 -11.63 15.47
C PHE A 42 -22.23 -12.57 15.01
N LYS A 43 -22.13 -13.76 15.62
CA LYS A 43 -21.03 -14.72 15.36
C LYS A 43 -20.79 -15.01 13.86
N PRO A 44 -21.78 -15.45 13.06
CA PRO A 44 -21.52 -15.77 11.66
C PRO A 44 -21.08 -14.54 10.85
N VAL A 45 -21.68 -13.37 11.08
CA VAL A 45 -21.31 -12.12 10.40
C VAL A 45 -19.90 -11.70 10.77
N TYR A 46 -19.56 -11.76 12.06
CA TYR A 46 -18.22 -11.48 12.57
C TYR A 46 -17.17 -12.37 11.89
N PHE A 47 -17.37 -13.69 11.88
CA PHE A 47 -16.44 -14.60 11.23
C PHE A 47 -16.31 -14.33 9.73
N SER A 48 -17.41 -14.04 9.03
CA SER A 48 -17.36 -13.66 7.62
C SER A 48 -16.56 -12.38 7.38
N ILE A 49 -16.81 -11.33 8.18
CA ILE A 49 -16.08 -10.06 8.06
C ILE A 49 -14.60 -10.25 8.39
N SER A 50 -14.26 -10.95 9.48
CA SER A 50 -12.87 -11.25 9.84
C SER A 50 -12.15 -11.99 8.71
N ALA A 51 -12.79 -13.00 8.10
CA ALA A 51 -12.22 -13.75 6.98
C ALA A 51 -12.03 -12.86 5.74
N LEU A 52 -13.00 -12.01 5.40
CA LEU A 52 -12.89 -11.08 4.29
C LEU A 52 -11.77 -10.05 4.50
N MET A 53 -11.64 -9.51 5.72
CA MET A 53 -10.57 -8.57 6.06
C MET A 53 -9.19 -9.23 6.02
N LEU A 54 -9.09 -10.48 6.49
CA LEU A 54 -7.86 -11.25 6.38
C LEU A 54 -7.49 -11.48 4.91
N VAL A 55 -8.43 -11.88 4.06
CA VAL A 55 -8.18 -12.02 2.61
C VAL A 55 -7.78 -10.67 2.01
N PHE A 56 -8.44 -9.58 2.40
CA PHE A 56 -8.16 -8.23 1.91
C PHE A 56 -6.73 -7.78 2.21
N SER A 57 -6.15 -8.10 3.38
CA SER A 57 -4.77 -7.68 3.70
C SER A 57 -3.75 -8.23 2.69
N PHE A 58 -3.96 -9.45 2.20
CA PHE A 58 -3.14 -10.08 1.17
C PHE A 58 -3.38 -9.56 -0.26
N THR A 59 -4.37 -8.69 -0.48
CA THR A 59 -4.61 -8.11 -1.81
C THR A 59 -3.64 -6.98 -2.13
N TYR A 60 -3.67 -6.51 -3.38
CA TYR A 60 -2.95 -5.31 -3.82
C TYR A 60 -3.22 -4.07 -2.96
N TYR A 61 -4.44 -3.93 -2.45
CA TYR A 61 -4.88 -2.75 -1.68
C TYR A 61 -4.77 -2.90 -0.17
N GLY A 62 -4.41 -4.08 0.33
CA GLY A 62 -4.07 -4.26 1.73
C GLY A 62 -2.69 -3.69 2.02
N ASP A 63 -2.33 -3.57 3.29
CA ASP A 63 -1.02 -3.07 3.70
C ASP A 63 -0.01 -4.22 3.86
N HIS A 64 -0.50 -5.44 4.15
CA HIS A 64 0.39 -6.49 4.63
C HIS A 64 0.01 -7.93 4.25
N GLY A 65 1.07 -8.70 3.97
CA GLY A 65 1.09 -10.16 4.00
C GLY A 65 1.61 -10.73 5.34
N LEU A 66 2.37 -11.83 5.28
CA LEU A 66 2.93 -12.58 6.43
C LEU A 66 4.23 -11.94 6.99
N GLY A 67 4.15 -10.80 7.69
CA GLY A 67 5.29 -10.27 8.47
C GLY A 67 5.78 -8.87 8.10
N ASP A 68 7.09 -8.72 7.91
CA ASP A 68 7.83 -7.43 7.91
C ASP A 68 7.87 -6.73 6.53
N LEU A 69 6.97 -7.11 5.62
CA LEU A 69 6.87 -6.54 4.27
C LEU A 69 5.78 -5.46 4.24
N ALA A 70 6.20 -4.20 4.16
CA ALA A 70 5.34 -3.05 3.95
C ALA A 70 5.17 -2.78 2.44
N LYS A 71 3.98 -2.35 2.00
CA LYS A 71 3.75 -2.04 0.58
C LYS A 71 2.90 -0.79 0.36
N ILE A 72 3.16 -0.11 -0.74
CA ILE A 72 2.38 1.04 -1.22
C ILE A 72 1.95 0.74 -2.65
N PRO A 73 0.65 0.65 -2.94
CA PRO A 73 0.16 0.51 -4.31
C PRO A 73 0.37 1.80 -5.10
N LEU A 74 1.01 1.69 -6.27
CA LEU A 74 1.35 2.83 -7.14
C LEU A 74 0.37 3.03 -8.31
N GLY A 75 -0.61 2.14 -8.46
CA GLY A 75 -1.45 1.98 -9.65
C GLY A 75 -0.95 0.90 -10.60
N TYR A 76 -1.79 0.51 -11.57
CA TYR A 76 -1.46 -0.43 -12.65
C TYR A 76 -0.91 -1.79 -12.20
N GLY A 77 -1.29 -2.26 -11.00
CA GLY A 77 -0.81 -3.51 -10.43
C GLY A 77 0.65 -3.46 -9.94
N LYS A 78 1.24 -2.26 -9.88
CA LYS A 78 2.60 -2.03 -9.38
C LYS A 78 2.59 -1.56 -7.93
N THR A 79 3.58 -2.00 -7.16
CA THR A 79 3.74 -1.67 -5.74
C THR A 79 5.17 -1.24 -5.46
N MET A 80 5.36 -0.23 -4.60
CA MET A 80 6.62 -0.01 -3.91
C MET A 80 6.61 -0.86 -2.66
N MET A 81 7.68 -1.59 -2.38
CA MET A 81 7.78 -2.49 -1.23
C MET A 81 8.91 -2.07 -0.31
N SER A 82 8.82 -2.47 0.95
CA SER A 82 9.93 -2.34 1.89
C SER A 82 10.01 -3.54 2.84
N ILE A 83 11.24 -4.00 3.08
CA ILE A 83 11.58 -5.01 4.08
C ILE A 83 12.72 -4.43 4.92
N ASP A 84 12.62 -4.50 6.25
CA ASP A 84 13.67 -4.06 7.18
C ASP A 84 14.21 -2.65 6.88
N GLU A 85 13.31 -1.71 6.54
CA GLU A 85 13.61 -0.32 6.13
C GLU A 85 14.29 -0.15 4.76
N TYR A 86 14.57 -1.23 4.05
CA TYR A 86 15.03 -1.19 2.65
C TYR A 86 13.83 -1.16 1.73
N ALA A 87 13.67 -0.08 0.98
CA ALA A 87 12.62 0.04 -0.03
C ALA A 87 13.13 -0.38 -1.40
N PHE A 88 12.29 -1.07 -2.17
CA PHE A 88 12.64 -1.59 -3.48
C PHE A 88 11.44 -1.61 -4.43
N PHE A 89 11.76 -1.62 -5.72
CA PHE A 89 10.78 -1.66 -6.81
C PHE A 89 11.14 -2.73 -7.83
N GLU A 90 10.16 -3.58 -8.14
CA GLU A 90 10.25 -4.58 -9.20
C GLU A 90 9.93 -3.94 -10.57
N ILE A 91 10.99 -3.60 -11.31
CA ILE A 91 10.87 -3.08 -12.67
C ILE A 91 10.29 -4.16 -13.59
N ASP A 92 10.82 -5.38 -13.49
CA ASP A 92 10.38 -6.58 -14.18
C ASP A 92 10.53 -7.82 -13.27
N ARG A 93 10.28 -9.03 -13.80
CA ARG A 93 10.28 -10.27 -13.00
C ARG A 93 11.66 -10.69 -12.48
N GLU A 94 12.72 -10.15 -13.05
CA GLU A 94 14.11 -10.56 -12.76
C GLU A 94 14.91 -9.42 -12.13
N ASN A 95 14.43 -8.18 -12.22
CA ASN A 95 15.12 -6.99 -11.77
C ASN A 95 14.35 -6.26 -10.67
N GLU A 96 14.90 -6.35 -9.46
CA GLU A 96 14.58 -5.52 -8.32
C GLU A 96 15.60 -4.39 -8.20
N ILE A 97 15.14 -3.17 -7.93
CA ILE A 97 16.02 -2.02 -7.72
C ILE A 97 15.72 -1.39 -6.36
N ASP A 98 16.77 -1.19 -5.56
CA ASP A 98 16.72 -0.43 -4.31
C ASP A 98 16.29 1.01 -4.57
N VAL A 99 15.41 1.54 -3.72
CA VAL A 99 14.82 2.86 -3.86
C VAL A 99 15.10 3.70 -2.63
N ASP A 100 15.90 4.76 -2.78
CA ASP A 100 16.18 5.70 -1.68
C ASP A 100 15.03 6.68 -1.48
N SER A 101 14.50 7.20 -2.60
CA SER A 101 13.41 8.17 -2.61
C SER A 101 12.64 8.09 -3.93
N PHE A 102 11.35 8.41 -3.89
CA PHE A 102 10.50 8.36 -5.06
C PHE A 102 9.34 9.35 -5.03
N LEU A 103 8.74 9.53 -6.20
CA LEU A 103 7.53 10.30 -6.43
C LEU A 103 6.69 9.61 -7.50
N VAL A 104 5.39 9.43 -7.22
CA VAL A 104 4.40 9.02 -8.22
C VAL A 104 3.64 10.24 -8.71
N ARG A 105 3.65 10.51 -10.01
CA ARG A 105 2.86 11.57 -10.62
C ARG A 105 2.60 11.29 -12.10
N ASP A 106 1.42 11.65 -12.59
CA ASP A 106 1.04 11.55 -14.01
C ASP A 106 1.23 10.15 -14.61
N ASN A 107 0.97 9.09 -13.83
CA ASN A 107 1.19 7.68 -14.18
C ASN A 107 2.68 7.29 -14.37
N HIS A 108 3.60 8.09 -13.85
CA HIS A 108 5.01 7.78 -13.77
C HIS A 108 5.44 7.59 -12.32
N LEU A 109 6.37 6.65 -12.12
CA LEU A 109 7.16 6.51 -10.92
C LEU A 109 8.56 7.04 -11.23
N TYR A 110 8.94 8.11 -10.53
CA TYR A 110 10.30 8.64 -10.54
C TYR A 110 10.99 8.23 -9.26
N PHE A 111 12.22 7.73 -9.34
CA PHE A 111 12.93 7.28 -8.14
C PHE A 111 14.45 7.34 -8.28
N THR A 112 15.11 7.39 -7.12
CA THR A 112 16.57 7.38 -7.00
C THR A 112 17.05 6.04 -6.46
N SER A 113 18.20 5.57 -6.96
CA SER A 113 18.91 4.39 -6.46
C SER A 113 20.42 4.67 -6.49
N GLY A 114 20.99 4.98 -5.33
CA GLY A 114 22.35 5.47 -5.20
C GLY A 114 22.57 6.74 -6.03
N ASN A 115 23.43 6.67 -7.04
CA ASN A 115 23.74 7.80 -7.93
C ASN A 115 22.84 7.88 -9.17
N PHE A 116 21.95 6.90 -9.37
CA PHE A 116 21.14 6.77 -10.57
C PHE A 116 19.71 7.28 -10.33
N LEU A 117 19.08 7.72 -11.41
CA LEU A 117 17.68 8.09 -11.42
C LEU A 117 16.93 7.31 -12.47
N TYR A 118 15.66 7.05 -12.17
CA TYR A 118 14.78 6.26 -13.01
C TYR A 118 13.47 6.99 -13.23
N ASP A 119 12.99 6.92 -14.45
CA ASP A 119 11.66 7.34 -14.87
C ASP A 119 10.95 6.11 -15.41
N TYR A 120 9.94 5.62 -14.69
CA TYR A 120 9.17 4.43 -15.01
C TYR A 120 7.73 4.80 -15.33
N ASN A 121 7.28 4.51 -16.56
CA ASN A 121 5.89 4.68 -16.95
C ASN A 121 5.06 3.48 -16.45
N LEU A 122 4.19 3.71 -15.46
CA LEU A 122 3.43 2.65 -14.79
C LEU A 122 2.50 1.86 -15.73
N PRO A 123 1.76 2.48 -16.68
CA PRO A 123 0.90 1.74 -17.60
C PRO A 123 1.65 0.85 -18.58
N SER A 124 2.74 1.35 -19.16
CA SER A 124 3.45 0.65 -20.25
C SER A 124 4.61 -0.22 -19.75
N GLY A 125 5.06 -0.03 -18.52
CA GLY A 125 6.23 -0.68 -17.95
C GLY A 125 7.57 -0.25 -18.56
N LYS A 126 7.56 0.74 -19.47
CA LYS A 126 8.78 1.29 -20.05
C LYS A 126 9.47 2.18 -19.03
N TRP A 127 10.79 2.10 -19.01
CA TRP A 127 11.60 2.91 -18.10
C TRP A 127 12.84 3.45 -18.77
N LYS A 128 13.36 4.53 -18.20
CA LYS A 128 14.60 5.16 -18.60
C LYS A 128 15.45 5.41 -17.35
N LYS A 129 16.71 5.00 -17.42
CA LYS A 129 17.72 5.31 -16.42
C LYS A 129 18.52 6.54 -16.86
N TYR A 130 18.86 7.37 -15.90
CA TYR A 130 19.74 8.52 -16.03
C TYR A 130 21.01 8.24 -15.22
N ASP A 131 22.17 8.45 -15.86
CA ASP A 131 23.47 8.11 -15.29
C ASP A 131 23.92 9.09 -14.22
N SER A 132 23.34 10.29 -14.17
CA SER A 132 23.60 11.26 -13.13
C SER A 132 22.37 12.08 -12.74
N ARG A 133 22.42 12.60 -11.52
CA ARG A 133 21.52 13.64 -11.01
C ARG A 133 21.35 14.81 -11.98
N ARG A 134 22.47 15.27 -12.53
CA ARG A 134 22.51 16.42 -13.43
C ARG A 134 21.75 16.15 -14.73
N ASP A 135 21.88 14.95 -15.30
CA ASP A 135 21.19 14.59 -16.54
C ASP A 135 19.67 14.58 -16.35
N TYR A 136 19.22 14.07 -15.20
CA TYR A 136 17.80 14.12 -14.84
C TYR A 136 17.32 15.55 -14.63
N GLU A 137 18.05 16.39 -13.89
CA GLU A 137 17.63 17.78 -13.63
C GLU A 137 17.54 18.62 -14.91
N ILE A 138 18.44 18.40 -15.87
CA ILE A 138 18.37 19.01 -17.22
C ILE A 138 17.11 18.52 -17.96
N TYR A 139 16.86 17.21 -17.96
CA TYR A 139 15.66 16.63 -18.57
C TYR A 139 14.38 17.18 -17.92
N ALA A 140 14.35 17.24 -16.59
CA ALA A 140 13.21 17.69 -15.80
C ALA A 140 12.88 19.16 -16.07
N SER A 141 13.91 20.00 -16.12
CA SER A 141 13.75 21.42 -16.45
C SER A 141 13.25 21.62 -17.88
N ALA A 142 13.77 20.85 -18.85
CA ALA A 142 13.38 20.99 -20.25
C ALA A 142 11.95 20.49 -20.54
N HIS A 143 11.49 19.46 -19.82
CA HIS A 143 10.20 18.81 -20.05
C HIS A 143 9.14 19.19 -19.02
N HIS A 144 9.45 20.11 -18.09
CA HIS A 144 8.59 20.50 -16.98
C HIS A 144 8.11 19.30 -16.15
N VAL A 145 8.98 18.30 -15.95
CA VAL A 145 8.71 17.17 -15.04
C VAL A 145 9.32 17.43 -13.65
N GLN A 146 9.11 16.49 -12.74
CA GLN A 146 9.27 16.73 -11.31
C GLN A 146 10.72 16.83 -10.88
N GLN A 147 11.01 17.66 -9.88
CA GLN A 147 12.37 17.82 -9.38
C GLN A 147 12.66 16.79 -8.30
N ILE A 148 13.94 16.44 -8.16
CA ILE A 148 14.40 15.48 -7.14
C ILE A 148 14.07 15.97 -5.72
N SER A 149 14.03 17.28 -5.51
CA SER A 149 13.61 17.89 -4.24
C SER A 149 12.19 17.51 -3.81
N ASP A 150 11.35 17.10 -4.76
CA ASP A 150 9.97 16.69 -4.51
C ASP A 150 9.88 15.22 -4.08
N PHE A 151 10.95 14.44 -4.28
CA PHE A 151 10.96 13.02 -3.96
C PHE A 151 10.99 12.83 -2.44
N LYS A 152 10.35 11.76 -1.99
CA LYS A 152 10.23 11.43 -0.56
C LYS A 152 10.69 10.00 -0.33
N THR A 153 11.17 9.74 0.89
CA THR A 153 11.55 8.39 1.30
C THR A 153 10.33 7.49 1.40
N PHE A 154 10.57 6.17 1.38
CA PHE A 154 9.49 5.20 1.58
C PHE A 154 8.70 5.45 2.86
N ASN A 155 9.37 5.66 4.00
CA ASN A 155 8.68 5.87 5.27
C ASN A 155 7.75 7.10 5.25
N TYR A 156 8.17 8.18 4.57
CA TYR A 156 7.32 9.35 4.41
C TYR A 156 6.09 9.04 3.55
N GLN A 157 6.30 8.43 2.38
CA GLN A 157 5.22 8.05 1.46
C GLN A 157 4.28 7.02 2.07
N TYR A 158 4.83 6.08 2.84
CA TYR A 158 4.11 5.02 3.54
C TYR A 158 3.22 5.60 4.62
N SER A 159 3.77 6.49 5.45
CA SER A 159 3.00 7.20 6.46
C SER A 159 1.89 8.00 5.78
N ASP A 160 2.18 8.79 4.74
CA ASP A 160 1.15 9.59 4.06
C ASP A 160 0.04 8.73 3.42
N TYR A 161 0.42 7.61 2.80
CA TYR A 161 -0.53 6.71 2.16
C TYR A 161 -1.41 5.99 3.18
N TRP A 162 -0.82 5.42 4.23
CA TRP A 162 -1.52 4.59 5.20
C TRP A 162 -2.14 5.36 6.35
N ASP A 163 -1.87 6.65 6.52
CA ASP A 163 -2.44 7.46 7.61
C ASP A 163 -3.96 7.72 7.47
N GLY A 164 -4.53 8.31 8.51
CA GLY A 164 -5.91 8.72 8.59
C GLY A 164 -6.86 7.53 8.56
N TRP A 165 -7.91 7.63 7.76
CA TRP A 165 -8.95 6.62 7.72
C TRP A 165 -8.44 5.25 7.26
N ARG A 166 -7.38 5.18 6.43
CA ARG A 166 -6.84 3.90 5.95
C ARG A 166 -6.24 3.11 7.09
N PHE A 167 -5.44 3.75 7.95
CA PHE A 167 -4.88 3.12 9.14
C PHE A 167 -5.96 2.50 10.03
N TRP A 168 -7.04 3.26 10.28
CA TRP A 168 -8.09 2.88 11.21
C TRP A 168 -9.10 1.90 10.63
N LEU A 169 -9.42 2.01 9.35
CA LEU A 169 -10.50 1.25 8.71
C LEU A 169 -10.00 0.05 7.89
N LEU A 170 -8.76 0.07 7.42
CA LEU A 170 -8.21 -1.03 6.65
C LEU A 170 -7.34 -1.91 7.56
N PRO A 171 -7.33 -3.23 7.33
CA PRO A 171 -6.41 -4.12 8.01
C PRO A 171 -5.00 -3.84 7.51
#